data_AF-Q4RD79-F1
#
_entry.id   AF-Q4RD79-F1
#
_cell.length_a   1.000
_cell.length_b   1.000
_cell.length_c   1.000
_cell.angle_alpha   90.00
_cell.angle_beta   90.00
_cell.angle_gamma   90.00
#
_symmetry.space_group_name_H-M   'P 1'
#
loop_
_entity.id
_entity.type
_entity.pdbx_description
1 polymer ?
#
loop_
_entity_poly.entity_id
_entity_poly.type
_entity_poly.pdbx_seq_one_letter_code
_entity_poly.pdbx_strand_id
1 'polypeptide(L)'
;LSNSPAHKYYLATNPVNGAVYLSDTSSRKVFKVKSLNVVKDAAKNLELVAGTGDQCLPYDDTRCGDGGKATEAILTNPRGTALI
;
A
#
# COMPACT_ATOMS: atom_id res chain seq x y z
N LEU A 1 2.90 23.53 -11.24
CA LEU A 1 2.59 22.24 -10.57
C LEU A 1 3.04 21.12 -11.51
N SER A 2 3.98 20.29 -11.07
CA SER A 2 4.43 19.13 -11.85
C SER A 2 3.37 18.03 -11.79
N ASN A 3 2.56 17.90 -12.84
CA ASN A 3 1.72 16.72 -13.06
C ASN A 3 2.57 15.69 -13.83
N SER A 4 3.55 15.11 -13.14
CA SER A 4 4.26 13.97 -13.69
C SER A 4 3.42 12.71 -13.46
N PRO A 5 3.10 11.90 -14.49
CA PRO A 5 2.37 10.64 -14.32
C PRO A 5 3.18 9.57 -13.56
N ALA A 6 4.33 9.94 -12.99
CA ALA A 6 5.26 9.10 -12.26
C ALA A 6 4.76 8.67 -10.87
N HIS A 7 3.90 9.45 -10.23
CA HIS A 7 3.40 9.14 -8.89
C HIS A 7 1.99 8.55 -8.97
N LYS A 8 1.91 7.30 -9.42
CA LYS A 8 0.65 6.56 -9.46
C LYS A 8 0.40 5.90 -8.11
N TYR A 9 -0.82 6.04 -7.64
CA TYR A 9 -1.35 5.33 -6.49
C TYR A 9 -2.76 4.84 -6.83
N TYR A 10 -3.20 3.79 -6.15
CA TYR A 10 -4.48 3.15 -6.38
C TYR A 10 -5.26 3.06 -5.07
N LEU A 11 -6.57 3.28 -5.15
CA LEU A 11 -7.47 3.15 -4.02
C LEU A 11 -8.37 1.93 -4.20
N ALA A 12 -8.63 1.25 -3.09
CA ALA A 12 -9.62 0.18 -3.02
C ALA A 12 -10.44 0.32 -1.74
N THR A 13 -11.70 -0.09 -1.79
CA THR A 13 -12.60 -0.08 -0.64
C THR A 13 -13.06 -1.50 -0.33
N ASN A 14 -13.04 -1.88 0.94
CA ASN A 14 -13.65 -3.13 1.40
C ASN A 14 -15.17 -2.95 1.46
N PRO A 15 -15.96 -3.73 0.70
CA PRO A 15 -17.41 -3.56 0.65
C PRO A 15 -18.12 -3.96 1.95
N VAL A 16 -17.49 -4.78 2.80
CA VAL A 16 -18.08 -5.29 4.05
C VAL A 16 -18.02 -4.25 5.18
N ASN A 17 -16.90 -3.54 5.31
CA ASN A 17 -16.67 -2.64 6.44
C ASN A 17 -16.33 -1.20 6.04
N GLY A 18 -16.31 -0.89 4.74
CA GLY A 18 -16.01 0.45 4.21
C GLY A 18 -14.55 0.88 4.36
N ALA A 19 -13.64 0.01 4.79
CA ALA A 19 -12.22 0.38 4.94
C ALA A 19 -11.61 0.74 3.58
N VAL A 20 -10.86 1.85 3.55
CA VAL A 20 -10.16 2.33 2.36
C VAL A 20 -8.69 1.97 2.43
N TYR A 21 -8.16 1.44 1.33
CA TYR A 21 -6.78 1.04 1.17
C TYR A 21 -6.12 1.87 0.07
N LEU A 22 -4.86 2.24 0.30
CA LEU A 22 -4.02 3.01 -0.61
C LEU A 22 -2.80 2.16 -0.97
N SER A 23 -2.68 1.84 -2.26
CA SER A 23 -1.51 1.18 -2.83
C SER A 23 -0.63 2.24 -3.49
N ASP A 24 0.48 2.59 -2.85
CA ASP A 24 1.42 3.56 -3.38
C ASP A 24 2.58 2.84 -4.06
N THR A 25 2.60 2.96 -5.38
CA THR A 25 3.58 2.35 -6.26
C THR A 25 5.00 2.87 -5.97
N SER A 26 5.13 4.15 -5.63
CA SER A 26 6.44 4.80 -5.47
C SER A 26 7.13 4.38 -4.17
N SER A 27 6.38 4.35 -3.06
CA SER A 27 6.88 3.94 -1.76
C SER A 27 6.85 2.43 -1.54
N ARG A 28 6.30 1.66 -2.50
CA ARG A 28 6.20 0.19 -2.46
C ARG A 28 5.51 -0.28 -1.18
N LYS A 29 4.47 0.44 -0.79
CA LYS A 29 3.71 0.21 0.43
C LYS A 29 2.22 0.22 0.15
N VAL A 30 1.50 -0.58 0.91
CA VAL A 30 0.05 -0.58 0.96
C VAL A 30 -0.38 -0.15 2.34
N PHE A 31 -1.25 0.84 2.39
CA PHE A 31 -1.78 1.41 3.61
C PHE A 31 -3.28 1.21 3.72
N LYS A 32 -3.78 1.20 4.95
CA LYS A 32 -5.19 1.37 5.28
C LYS A 32 -5.39 2.75 5.89
N VAL A 33 -6.48 3.42 5.53
CA VAL A 33 -6.89 4.68 6.16
C VAL A 33 -7.50 4.36 7.53
N LYS A 34 -6.97 4.98 8.59
CA LYS A 34 -7.38 4.70 9.98
C LYS A 34 -8.77 5.25 10.30
N SER A 35 -9.07 6.48 9.88
CA SER A 35 -10.37 7.12 10.06
C SER A 35 -10.83 7.79 8.77
N LEU A 36 -12.09 7.60 8.38
CA LEU A 36 -12.70 8.29 7.23
C LEU A 36 -13.41 9.59 7.62
N ASN A 37 -13.37 9.95 8.90
CA ASN A 37 -13.92 11.20 9.43
C ASN A 37 -12.85 12.28 9.50
N VAL A 38 -13.22 13.47 10.02
CA VAL A 38 -12.27 14.57 10.25
C VAL A 38 -11.15 14.13 11.20
N VAL A 39 -9.91 14.35 10.78
CA VAL A 39 -8.69 14.05 11.55
C VAL A 39 -7.84 15.31 11.72
N LYS A 40 -7.15 15.42 12.86
CA LYS A 40 -6.27 16.56 13.17
C LYS A 40 -5.03 16.61 12.27
N ASP A 41 -4.50 15.45 11.89
CA ASP A 41 -3.30 15.29 11.06
C ASP A 41 -3.54 14.19 10.03
N ALA A 42 -3.77 14.59 8.78
CA ALA A 42 -4.02 13.66 7.68
C ALA A 42 -2.81 12.77 7.35
N ALA A 43 -1.59 13.27 7.53
CA ALA A 43 -0.37 12.50 7.25
C ALA A 43 -0.21 11.32 8.21
N LYS A 44 -0.74 11.44 9.42
CA LYS A 44 -0.77 10.36 10.42
C LYS A 44 -2.01 9.48 10.32
N ASN A 45 -2.87 9.62 9.31
CA ASN A 45 -4.10 8.84 9.18
C ASN A 45 -3.94 7.53 8.39
N LEU A 46 -2.71 7.08 8.18
CA LEU A 46 -2.39 5.85 7.46
C LEU A 46 -1.83 4.79 8.43
N GLU A 47 -2.18 3.54 8.18
CA GLU A 47 -1.66 2.34 8.84
C GLU A 47 -1.03 1.44 7.79
N LEU A 48 0.20 0.97 8.02
CA LEU A 48 0.89 0.08 7.09
C LEU A 48 0.27 -1.32 7.13
N VAL A 49 -0.12 -1.83 5.96
CA VAL A 49 -0.71 -3.16 5.81
C VAL A 49 0.26 -4.12 5.12
N ALA A 50 1.01 -3.62 4.13
CA ALA A 50 2.02 -4.42 3.44
C ALA A 50 3.17 -3.56 2.91
N GLY A 51 4.37 -4.15 2.82
CA GLY A 51 5.54 -3.52 2.21
C GLY A 51 6.50 -2.89 3.22
N THR A 52 7.79 -3.22 3.10
CA THR A 52 8.88 -2.54 3.83
C THR A 52 9.25 -1.21 3.19
N GLY A 53 9.02 -1.08 1.89
CA GLY A 53 9.46 0.03 1.04
C GLY A 53 10.65 -0.31 0.14
N ASP A 54 11.26 -1.48 0.33
CA ASP A 54 12.33 -1.95 -0.53
C ASP A 54 11.79 -2.51 -1.85
N GLN A 55 12.64 -2.52 -2.87
CA GLN A 55 12.32 -3.16 -4.15
C GLN A 55 12.61 -4.64 -4.08
N CYS A 56 11.59 -5.48 -4.27
CA CYS A 56 11.84 -6.90 -4.49
C CYS A 56 12.52 -7.09 -5.84
N LEU A 57 13.62 -7.85 -5.86
CA LEU A 57 14.37 -8.16 -7.06
C LEU A 57 13.71 -9.33 -7.81
N PRO A 58 13.87 -9.40 -9.15
CA PRO A 58 13.57 -10.62 -9.87
C PRO A 58 14.35 -11.80 -9.28
N TYR A 59 13.67 -12.94 -9.07
CA TYR A 59 14.25 -14.18 -8.52
C TYR A 59 14.75 -14.08 -7.07
N ASP A 60 14.10 -13.28 -6.23
CA ASP A 60 14.37 -13.25 -4.80
C ASP A 60 14.15 -14.63 -4.14
N ASP A 61 15.18 -15.17 -3.49
CA ASP A 61 15.17 -16.51 -2.87
C ASP A 61 14.14 -16.62 -1.72
N THR A 62 13.80 -15.50 -1.09
CA THR A 62 12.78 -15.45 -0.02
C THR A 62 11.37 -15.27 -0.57
N ARG A 63 11.21 -15.24 -1.90
CA ARG A 63 9.95 -14.98 -2.59
C ARG A 63 9.30 -13.69 -2.07
N CYS A 64 10.11 -12.63 -1.94
CA CYS A 64 9.66 -11.33 -1.46
C CYS A 64 8.96 -11.33 -0.07
N GLY A 65 9.19 -12.37 0.75
CA GLY A 65 8.52 -12.53 2.06
C GLY A 65 7.18 -13.27 2.01
N ASP A 66 6.84 -13.94 0.90
CA ASP A 66 5.62 -14.75 0.78
C ASP A 66 5.54 -15.84 1.87
N GLY A 67 4.36 -15.95 2.48
CA GLY A 67 4.09 -16.85 3.62
C GLY A 67 4.41 -16.25 4.99
N GLY A 68 5.04 -15.07 5.03
CA GLY A 68 5.27 -14.29 6.25
C GLY A 68 4.20 -13.24 6.54
N LYS A 69 4.50 -12.30 7.43
CA LYS A 69 3.64 -11.14 7.69
C LYS A 69 3.72 -10.15 6.53
N ALA A 70 2.57 -9.69 6.06
CA ALA A 70 2.51 -8.75 4.93
C ALA A 70 3.29 -7.44 5.16
N THR A 71 3.34 -6.93 6.40
CA THR A 71 4.11 -5.74 6.77
C THR A 71 5.62 -5.91 6.64
N GLU A 72 6.10 -7.14 6.63
CA GLU A 72 7.52 -7.51 6.47
C GLU A 72 7.83 -7.95 5.01
N ALA A 73 6.81 -8.07 4.16
CA ALA A 73 6.98 -8.42 2.76
C ALA A 73 7.55 -7.25 1.95
N ILE A 74 8.25 -7.57 0.86
CA ILE A 74 8.89 -6.60 -0.03
C ILE A 74 8.10 -6.52 -1.33
N LEU A 75 7.75 -5.32 -1.82
CA LEU A 75 6.86 -5.19 -2.97
C LEU A 75 7.62 -4.80 -4.26
N THR A 76 7.30 -5.46 -5.36
CA THR A 76 7.91 -5.17 -6.67
C THR A 76 7.37 -3.89 -7.27
N ASN A 77 6.06 -3.77 -7.44
CA ASN A 77 5.42 -2.58 -8.00
C ASN A 77 3.91 -2.63 -7.72
N PRO A 78 3.46 -2.27 -6.51
CA PRO A 78 2.06 -2.44 -6.14
C PRO A 78 1.17 -1.52 -6.99
N ARG A 79 0.21 -2.12 -7.70
CA ARG A 79 -0.75 -1.44 -8.60
C ARG A 79 -2.16 -1.51 -8.00
N GLY A 80 -3.18 -1.63 -8.84
CA GLY A 80 -4.57 -1.77 -8.40
C GLY A 80 -4.73 -2.94 -7.42
N THR A 81 -5.39 -2.65 -6.29
CA THR A 81 -5.82 -3.64 -5.32
C THR A 81 -7.32 -3.85 -5.47
N ALA A 82 -7.78 -5.08 -5.28
CA ALA A 82 -9.19 -5.42 -5.24
C ALA A 82 -9.45 -6.20 -3.96
N LEU A 83 -10.55 -5.89 -3.29
CA LEU A 83 -11.03 -6.59 -2.12
C LEU A 83 -12.34 -7.25 -2.54
N ILE A 84 -12.38 -8.58 -2.42
CA ILE A 84 -13.56 -9.40 -2.72
C ILE A 84 -14.25 -9.81 -1.42
#